data_AF-A0A379X174-F1
#
_entry.id   AF-A0A379X174-F1
#
_cell.length_a   1.000
_cell.length_b   1.000
_cell.length_c   1.000
_cell.angle_alpha   90.00
_cell.angle_beta   90.00
_cell.angle_gamma   90.00
#
_symmetry.space_group_name_H-M   'P 1'
#
loop_
_entity.id
_entity.type
_entity.pdbx_description
1 polymer ?
#
loop_
_entity_poly.entity_id
_entity_poly.type
_entity_poly.pdbx_seq_one_letter_code
_entity_poly.pdbx_strand_id
1 'polypeptide(L)'
;MGSGAICALGRGRAHPRNVADDRHLYPRARAVKLSKQKVIVKHLDAIQNFGAMDILCTDKTGTLTQDKIVLENHTDISGKPSEHVLHCAWLNSHYQTGLKNLLNTAVLEGVDETAARQLSGRWQKIDEIPFDFERRRMSVVVAEDSNVHQLVCKGALQEILNVCTQVRHNGDIVPLDDNMLRRVKRVTDTLNRQGYACRRRDQIPACA
;
A
#
# COMPACT_ATOMS: atom_id res chain seq x y z
N MET A 1 8.12 -9.28 -23.54
CA MET A 1 7.22 -9.81 -24.58
C MET A 1 6.85 -11.23 -24.18
N GLY A 2 5.54 -11.57 -24.15
CA GLY A 2 4.99 -12.86 -23.71
C GLY A 2 5.07 -13.07 -22.18
N SER A 3 4.14 -13.74 -21.49
CA SER A 3 3.04 -14.62 -21.87
C SER A 3 2.17 -14.84 -20.62
N GLY A 4 0.90 -15.24 -20.79
CA GLY A 4 0.12 -15.83 -19.70
C GLY A 4 -1.34 -15.38 -19.57
N ALA A 5 -2.10 -15.41 -20.66
CA ALA A 5 -3.57 -15.48 -20.57
C ALA A 5 -3.95 -16.88 -20.08
N ILE A 6 -4.63 -16.99 -18.93
CA ILE A 6 -5.22 -18.25 -18.46
C ILE A 6 -6.73 -18.19 -18.71
N CYS A 7 -7.15 -18.93 -19.73
CA CYS A 7 -8.52 -19.12 -20.16
C CYS A 7 -9.08 -20.38 -19.46
N ALA A 8 -10.16 -20.25 -18.69
CA ALA A 8 -10.86 -21.39 -18.10
C ALA A 8 -12.07 -21.73 -18.98
N LEU A 9 -12.01 -22.87 -19.67
CA LEU A 9 -13.10 -23.47 -20.44
C LEU A 9 -13.98 -24.33 -19.53
N GLY A 10 -15.26 -23.94 -19.38
CA GLY A 10 -16.31 -24.77 -18.77
C GLY A 10 -17.40 -25.08 -19.79
N ARG A 11 -17.57 -26.35 -20.17
CA ARG A 11 -18.66 -26.81 -21.07
C ARG A 11 -19.98 -26.85 -20.29
N GLY A 12 -20.97 -26.08 -20.71
CA GLY A 12 -22.36 -26.13 -20.19
C GLY A 12 -23.37 -26.28 -21.33
N ARG A 13 -24.26 -27.28 -21.22
CA ARG A 13 -25.23 -27.72 -22.23
C ARG A 13 -26.32 -26.67 -22.51
N ALA A 14 -26.64 -26.45 -23.78
CA ALA A 14 -27.76 -25.63 -24.22
C ALA A 14 -29.13 -26.31 -23.96
N HIS A 15 -30.09 -25.54 -23.47
CA HIS A 15 -31.51 -25.92 -23.42
C HIS A 15 -32.30 -24.85 -24.20
N PRO A 16 -33.10 -25.19 -25.23
CA PRO A 16 -33.81 -24.19 -25.99
C PRO A 16 -35.11 -23.84 -25.26
N ARG A 17 -35.31 -22.57 -24.91
CA ARG A 17 -36.65 -22.05 -24.59
C ARG A 17 -37.03 -21.02 -25.64
N ASN A 18 -38.09 -21.34 -26.38
CA ASN A 18 -38.83 -20.42 -27.22
C ASN A 18 -39.24 -19.18 -26.39
N VAL A 19 -38.82 -17.99 -26.84
CA VAL A 19 -39.37 -16.72 -26.36
C VAL A 19 -39.76 -15.91 -27.58
N ALA A 20 -41.04 -16.02 -27.94
CA ALA A 20 -41.68 -15.09 -28.85
C ALA A 20 -41.88 -13.74 -28.12
N ASP A 21 -41.48 -12.69 -28.84
CA ASP A 21 -42.10 -11.36 -28.88
C ASP A 21 -42.27 -10.54 -27.58
N ASP A 22 -41.19 -9.88 -27.12
CA ASP A 22 -41.29 -8.63 -26.31
C ASP A 22 -39.96 -7.84 -26.23
N ARG A 23 -39.22 -7.73 -27.34
CA ARG A 23 -37.78 -7.38 -27.31
C ARG A 23 -37.43 -5.88 -27.24
N HIS A 24 -38.38 -4.95 -27.34
CA HIS A 24 -38.05 -3.51 -27.49
C HIS A 24 -38.39 -2.60 -26.30
N LEU A 25 -39.24 -3.00 -25.34
CA LEU A 25 -39.69 -2.09 -24.27
C LEU A 25 -38.91 -2.21 -22.94
N TYR A 26 -38.26 -3.35 -22.71
CA TYR A 26 -37.58 -3.66 -21.45
C TYR A 26 -36.19 -3.02 -21.22
N PRO A 27 -35.36 -2.72 -22.24
CA PRO A 27 -33.99 -2.23 -22.02
C PRO A 27 -33.94 -0.86 -21.34
N ARG A 28 -34.87 0.04 -21.68
CA ARG A 28 -34.92 1.40 -21.11
C ARG A 28 -35.30 1.38 -19.63
N ALA A 29 -36.28 0.57 -19.24
CA ALA A 29 -36.65 0.41 -17.83
C ALA A 29 -35.51 -0.19 -17.00
N ARG A 30 -34.76 -1.16 -17.54
CA ARG A 30 -33.55 -1.69 -16.89
C ARG A 30 -32.43 -0.65 -16.79
N ALA A 31 -32.21 0.15 -17.84
CA ALA A 31 -31.22 1.22 -17.83
C ALA A 31 -31.52 2.27 -16.75
N VAL A 32 -32.78 2.66 -16.60
CA VAL A 32 -33.22 3.58 -15.53
C VAL A 32 -33.01 2.96 -14.15
N LYS A 33 -33.27 1.66 -13.98
CA LYS A 33 -33.02 0.94 -12.73
C LYS A 33 -31.52 0.88 -12.39
N LEU A 34 -30.66 0.59 -13.37
CA LEU A 34 -29.20 0.54 -13.21
C LEU A 34 -28.61 1.93 -12.92
N SER A 35 -29.15 2.98 -13.54
CA SER A 35 -28.75 4.37 -13.27
C SER A 35 -29.00 4.78 -11.82
N LYS A 36 -30.12 4.36 -11.22
CA LYS A 36 -30.39 4.55 -9.77
C LYS A 36 -29.38 3.84 -8.87
N GLN A 37 -28.66 2.84 -9.40
CA GLN A 37 -27.58 2.11 -8.71
C GLN A 37 -26.18 2.64 -9.08
N LYS A 38 -26.09 3.86 -9.62
CA LYS A 38 -24.84 4.52 -10.05
C LYS A 38 -24.12 3.80 -11.22
N VAL A 39 -24.84 3.01 -12.02
CA VAL A 39 -24.30 2.37 -13.22
C VAL A 39 -24.69 3.17 -14.46
N ILE A 40 -23.70 3.66 -15.20
CA ILE A 40 -23.91 4.40 -16.45
C ILE A 40 -23.90 3.42 -17.62
N VAL A 41 -25.04 3.30 -18.29
CA VAL A 41 -25.21 2.45 -19.49
C VAL A 41 -25.19 3.33 -20.73
N LYS A 42 -24.14 3.21 -21.55
CA LYS A 42 -24.03 3.96 -22.83
C LYS A 42 -24.75 3.28 -23.99
N HIS A 43 -24.84 1.95 -23.97
CA HIS A 43 -25.50 1.14 -25.00
C HIS A 43 -26.50 0.18 -24.33
N LEU A 44 -27.78 0.26 -24.71
CA LEU A 44 -28.86 -0.53 -24.08
C LEU A 44 -28.66 -2.04 -24.26
N ASP A 45 -28.05 -2.45 -25.36
CA ASP A 45 -27.74 -3.86 -25.66
C ASP A 45 -26.71 -4.45 -24.70
N ALA A 46 -25.87 -3.60 -24.09
CA ALA A 46 -24.90 -4.03 -23.09
C ALA A 46 -25.57 -4.63 -21.84
N ILE A 47 -26.82 -4.25 -21.54
CA ILE A 47 -27.56 -4.78 -20.38
C ILE A 47 -27.87 -6.26 -20.55
N GLN A 48 -28.19 -6.70 -21.78
CA GLN A 48 -28.47 -8.11 -22.05
C GLN A 48 -27.18 -8.92 -22.05
N ASN A 49 -26.12 -8.38 -22.66
CA ASN A 49 -24.80 -9.00 -22.63
C ASN A 49 -24.29 -9.19 -21.20
N PHE A 50 -24.42 -8.17 -20.34
CA PHE A 50 -24.01 -8.25 -18.93
C PHE A 50 -24.78 -9.31 -18.13
N GLY A 51 -26.06 -9.53 -18.46
CA GLY A 51 -26.89 -10.57 -17.83
C GLY A 51 -26.60 -12.00 -18.31
N ALA A 52 -25.92 -12.14 -19.45
CA ALA A 52 -25.54 -13.43 -20.05
C ALA A 52 -24.02 -13.70 -19.96
N MET A 53 -23.28 -12.91 -19.19
CA MET A 53 -21.84 -13.08 -19.02
C MET A 53 -21.51 -14.24 -18.08
N ASP A 54 -20.68 -15.17 -18.57
CA ASP A 54 -20.09 -16.25 -17.76
C ASP A 54 -18.70 -15.88 -17.21
N ILE A 55 -18.00 -14.93 -17.86
CA ILE A 55 -16.64 -14.51 -17.48
C ILE A 55 -16.60 -12.98 -17.41
N LEU A 56 -16.20 -12.45 -16.26
CA LEU A 56 -15.98 -11.03 -16.03
C LEU A 56 -14.49 -10.76 -15.79
N CYS A 57 -13.84 -10.12 -16.76
CA CYS A 57 -12.49 -9.60 -16.59
C CYS A 57 -12.57 -8.15 -16.10
N THR A 58 -12.05 -7.88 -14.91
CA THR A 58 -12.01 -6.54 -14.32
C THR A 58 -10.56 -6.16 -14.05
N ASP A 59 -10.24 -4.87 -14.18
CA ASP A 59 -8.92 -4.37 -13.78
C ASP A 59 -8.82 -4.32 -12.25
N LYS A 60 -7.63 -4.52 -11.70
CA LYS A 60 -7.44 -4.49 -10.24
C LYS A 60 -7.51 -3.05 -9.73
N THR A 61 -6.74 -2.15 -10.32
CA THR A 61 -6.54 -0.80 -9.81
C THR A 61 -7.75 0.07 -10.15
N GLY A 62 -8.36 0.68 -9.14
CA GLY A 62 -9.52 1.57 -9.33
C GLY A 62 -10.85 0.87 -9.61
N THR A 63 -10.87 -0.46 -9.76
CA THR A 63 -12.12 -1.24 -9.87
C THR A 63 -12.29 -2.22 -8.71
N LEU A 64 -11.29 -3.07 -8.42
CA LEU A 64 -11.30 -3.92 -7.23
C LEU A 64 -10.72 -3.22 -6.00
N THR A 65 -9.76 -2.32 -6.20
CA THR A 65 -9.15 -1.52 -5.13
C THR A 65 -9.65 -0.08 -5.20
N GLN A 66 -9.82 0.55 -4.04
CA GLN A 66 -10.26 1.95 -3.94
C GLN A 66 -9.16 2.97 -4.29
N ASP A 67 -8.07 2.53 -4.93
CA ASP A 67 -6.82 3.29 -5.13
C ASP A 67 -6.30 3.98 -3.85
N LYS A 68 -6.70 3.44 -2.69
CA LYS A 68 -6.31 3.90 -1.36
C LYS A 68 -5.31 2.90 -0.78
N ILE A 69 -4.19 3.43 -0.30
CA ILE A 69 -3.23 2.68 0.50
C ILE A 69 -3.56 2.95 1.97
N VAL A 70 -3.61 1.90 2.78
CA VAL A 70 -3.84 1.98 4.23
C VAL A 70 -2.65 1.32 4.93
N LEU A 71 -2.17 1.93 6.00
CA LEU A 71 -1.16 1.34 6.86
C LEU A 71 -1.83 0.28 7.72
N GLU A 72 -1.47 -0.98 7.52
CA GLU A 72 -2.04 -2.10 8.28
C GLU A 72 -1.18 -2.51 9.47
N ASN A 73 0.16 -2.52 9.31
CA ASN A 73 1.10 -2.97 10.32
C ASN A 73 2.38 -2.10 10.34
N HIS A 74 2.88 -1.84 11.55
CA HIS A 74 4.16 -1.16 11.84
C HIS A 74 4.99 -2.04 12.78
N THR A 75 5.92 -2.81 12.22
CA THR A 75 6.64 -3.86 12.98
C THR A 75 8.11 -3.57 13.18
N ASP A 76 8.65 -4.07 14.30
CA ASP A 76 10.09 -4.19 14.54
C ASP A 76 10.72 -5.32 13.70
N ILE A 77 12.02 -5.52 13.89
CA ILE A 77 12.79 -6.58 13.20
C ILE A 77 12.37 -8.02 13.55
N SER A 78 11.59 -8.20 14.62
CA SER A 78 11.02 -9.49 15.00
C SER A 78 9.60 -9.68 14.49
N GLY A 79 9.03 -8.70 13.78
CA GLY A 79 7.65 -8.73 13.30
C GLY A 79 6.63 -8.34 14.37
N LYS A 80 7.07 -7.80 15.51
CA LYS A 80 6.17 -7.34 16.58
C LYS A 80 5.77 -5.89 16.33
N PRO A 81 4.51 -5.49 16.62
CA PRO A 81 4.09 -4.09 16.52
C PRO A 81 5.00 -3.16 17.32
N SER A 82 5.34 -2.00 16.77
CA SER A 82 6.27 -1.05 17.40
C SER A 82 5.91 0.40 17.11
N GLU A 83 5.37 1.09 18.11
CA GLU A 83 5.05 2.53 18.03
C GLU A 83 6.26 3.40 17.68
N HIS A 84 7.46 2.98 18.07
CA HIS A 84 8.67 3.71 17.71
C HIS A 84 8.87 3.77 16.19
N VAL A 85 8.66 2.64 15.50
CA VAL A 85 8.77 2.58 14.02
C VAL A 85 7.70 3.45 13.38
N LEU A 86 6.47 3.44 13.92
CA LEU A 86 5.38 4.29 13.44
C LEU A 86 5.69 5.78 13.60
N HIS A 87 6.15 6.20 14.79
CA HIS A 87 6.53 7.59 15.05
C HIS A 87 7.65 8.07 14.12
N CYS A 88 8.69 7.25 13.91
CA CYS A 88 9.76 7.59 12.96
C CYS A 88 9.24 7.69 11.53
N ALA A 89 8.43 6.73 11.08
CA ALA A 89 7.83 6.77 9.75
C ALA A 89 6.92 8.01 9.56
N TRP A 90 6.20 8.40 10.61
CA TRP A 90 5.36 9.59 10.65
C TRP A 90 6.20 10.86 10.54
N LEU A 91 7.25 11.01 11.35
CA LEU A 91 8.16 12.18 11.30
C LEU A 91 8.74 12.35 9.89
N ASN A 92 9.22 11.27 9.29
CA ASN A 92 9.74 11.31 7.92
C ASN A 92 8.66 11.70 6.90
N SER A 93 7.45 11.17 7.03
CA SER A 93 6.33 11.46 6.10
C SER A 93 5.74 12.87 6.30
N HIS A 94 5.75 13.39 7.52
CA HIS A 94 5.23 14.71 7.87
C HIS A 94 6.16 15.83 7.40
N TYR A 95 7.48 15.66 7.60
CA TYR A 95 8.47 16.68 7.26
C TYR A 95 9.03 16.57 5.85
N GLN A 96 8.73 15.49 5.13
CA GLN A 96 9.09 15.34 3.73
C GLN A 96 8.47 16.45 2.86
N THR A 97 9.29 17.08 2.02
CA THR A 97 8.79 18.00 0.98
C THR A 97 8.75 17.36 -0.41
N GLY A 98 8.03 18.01 -1.34
CA GLY A 98 8.05 17.70 -2.77
C GLY A 98 7.14 16.55 -3.22
N LEU A 99 7.35 15.34 -2.71
CA LEU A 99 6.65 14.14 -3.20
C LEU A 99 5.58 13.64 -2.24
N LYS A 100 4.31 14.02 -2.47
CA LYS A 100 3.17 13.43 -1.77
C LYS A 100 2.86 12.06 -2.39
N ASN A 101 3.29 10.99 -1.72
CA ASN A 101 3.01 9.60 -2.07
C ASN A 101 1.80 9.10 -1.25
N LEU A 102 0.95 8.25 -1.85
CA LEU A 102 -0.15 7.56 -1.16
C LEU A 102 0.33 6.78 0.07
N LEU A 103 1.57 6.28 0.06
CA LEU A 103 2.21 5.65 1.22
C LEU A 103 2.39 6.63 2.39
N ASN A 104 2.85 7.85 2.11
CA ASN A 104 3.02 8.86 3.16
C ASN A 104 1.67 9.25 3.75
N THR A 105 0.65 9.40 2.90
CA THR A 105 -0.72 9.65 3.37
C THR A 105 -1.21 8.52 4.28
N ALA A 106 -0.98 7.26 3.92
CA ALA A 106 -1.35 6.12 4.74
C ALA A 106 -0.66 6.10 6.12
N VAL A 107 0.61 6.50 6.19
CA VAL A 107 1.36 6.61 7.45
C VAL A 107 0.86 7.78 8.29
N LEU A 108 0.59 8.93 7.67
CA LEU A 108 0.07 10.11 8.36
C LEU A 108 -1.32 9.86 8.95
N GLU A 109 -2.19 9.14 8.24
CA GLU A 109 -3.51 8.72 8.71
C GLU A 109 -3.45 7.59 9.77
N GLY A 110 -2.32 6.87 9.85
CA GLY A 110 -2.13 5.75 10.78
C GLY A 110 -1.76 6.16 12.21
N VAL A 111 -1.45 7.43 12.46
CA VAL A 111 -1.16 7.98 13.79
C VAL A 111 -2.36 8.77 14.28
N ASP A 112 -2.70 8.62 15.56
CA ASP A 112 -3.79 9.39 16.16
C ASP A 112 -3.47 10.89 16.19
N GLU A 113 -4.52 11.73 16.21
CA GLU A 113 -4.32 13.18 16.14
C GLU A 113 -3.56 13.73 17.35
N THR A 114 -3.71 13.08 18.51
CA THR A 114 -3.02 13.43 19.74
C THR A 114 -1.51 13.21 19.66
N ALA A 115 -1.06 12.04 19.22
CA ALA A 115 0.36 11.73 19.05
C ALA A 115 0.94 12.53 17.89
N ALA A 116 0.19 12.74 16.80
CA ALA A 116 0.63 13.60 15.70
C ALA A 116 0.95 15.03 16.18
N ARG A 117 0.07 15.62 16.99
CA ARG A 117 0.30 16.95 17.59
C ARG A 117 1.51 16.92 18.54
N GLN A 118 1.62 15.90 19.39
CA GLN A 118 2.78 15.76 20.28
C GLN A 118 4.09 15.64 19.50
N LEU A 119 4.15 14.82 18.46
CA LEU A 119 5.32 14.64 17.61
C LEU A 119 5.69 15.95 16.91
N SER A 120 4.72 16.65 16.32
CA SER A 120 4.99 17.95 15.66
C SER A 120 5.42 19.06 16.62
N GLY A 121 4.98 19.01 17.89
CA GLY A 121 5.35 19.99 18.90
C GLY A 121 6.72 19.69 19.54
N ARG A 122 7.07 18.40 19.64
CA ARG A 122 8.31 17.92 20.25
C ARG A 122 9.49 17.94 19.29
N TRP A 123 9.28 17.64 18.01
CA TRP A 123 10.34 17.54 17.02
C TRP A 123 10.34 18.74 16.09
N GLN A 124 11.53 19.25 15.77
CA GLN A 124 11.72 20.29 14.77
C GLN A 124 12.52 19.75 13.59
N LYS A 125 12.08 20.07 12.38
CA LYS A 125 12.82 19.75 11.16
C LYS A 125 14.01 20.70 11.04
N ILE A 126 15.20 20.13 10.96
CA ILE A 126 16.45 20.87 10.70
C ILE A 126 16.75 20.89 9.20
N ASP A 127 16.67 19.72 8.56
CA ASP A 127 16.99 19.56 7.14
C ASP A 127 16.32 18.31 6.55
N GLU A 128 16.44 18.12 5.24
CA GLU A 128 16.08 16.87 4.57
C GLU A 128 17.05 16.49 3.45
N ILE A 129 17.16 15.19 3.24
CA ILE A 129 17.80 14.61 2.06
C ILE A 129 16.65 14.04 1.21
N PRO A 130 16.27 14.71 0.11
CA PRO A 130 15.17 14.26 -0.73
C PRO A 130 15.47 12.89 -1.33
N PHE A 131 14.42 12.26 -1.89
CA PHE A 131 14.56 10.94 -2.49
C PHE A 131 15.59 10.95 -3.61
N ASP A 132 16.59 10.10 -3.47
CA ASP A 132 17.67 9.87 -4.43
C ASP A 132 17.43 8.54 -5.14
N PHE A 133 17.41 8.54 -6.47
CA PHE A 133 17.14 7.36 -7.29
C PHE A 133 18.26 6.32 -7.26
N GLU A 134 19.51 6.73 -7.04
CA GLU A 134 20.66 5.82 -6.88
C GLU A 134 20.59 5.14 -5.52
N ARG A 135 20.33 5.93 -4.47
CA ARG A 135 20.28 5.44 -3.08
C ARG A 135 18.97 4.75 -2.72
N ARG A 136 17.89 5.04 -3.47
CA ARG A 136 16.52 4.55 -3.29
C ARG A 136 15.98 4.72 -1.87
N ARG A 137 16.36 5.84 -1.25
CA ARG A 137 15.98 6.21 0.11
C ARG A 137 15.93 7.72 0.22
N MET A 138 15.28 8.17 1.28
CA MET A 138 15.20 9.56 1.64
C MET A 138 15.27 9.72 3.15
N SER A 139 15.69 10.89 3.62
CA SER A 139 15.88 11.12 5.04
C SER A 139 15.42 12.51 5.45
N VAL A 140 14.98 12.62 6.70
CA VAL A 140 14.75 13.92 7.35
C VAL A 140 15.67 14.01 8.55
N VAL A 141 16.20 15.21 8.81
CA VAL A 141 16.94 15.52 10.02
C VAL A 141 15.99 16.24 10.97
N VAL A 142 15.75 15.64 12.13
CA VAL A 142 14.88 16.17 13.16
C VAL A 142 15.65 16.34 14.47
N ALA A 143 15.27 17.33 15.26
CA ALA A 143 15.84 17.59 16.57
C ALA A 143 14.73 17.76 17.60
N GLU A 144 14.87 17.14 18.77
CA GLU A 144 14.02 17.41 19.93
C GLU A 144 14.53 18.64 20.68
N ASP A 145 15.85 18.72 20.86
CA ASP A 145 16.59 19.83 21.44
C ASP A 145 17.74 20.23 20.50
N SER A 146 18.23 21.46 20.62
CA SER A 146 19.28 22.04 19.77
C SER A 146 20.65 21.32 19.80
N ASN A 147 20.84 20.35 20.69
CA ASN A 147 22.11 19.63 20.86
C ASN A 147 22.13 18.22 20.25
N VAL A 148 20.97 17.64 19.92
CA VAL A 148 20.89 16.26 19.42
C VAL A 148 20.05 16.21 18.15
N HIS A 149 20.72 15.91 17.04
CA HIS A 149 20.08 15.70 15.75
C HIS A 149 19.89 14.21 15.50
N GLN A 150 18.72 13.82 15.05
CA GLN A 150 18.38 12.48 14.62
C GLN A 150 18.07 12.46 13.13
N LEU A 151 18.69 11.54 12.41
CA LEU A 151 18.43 11.31 11.00
C LEU A 151 17.43 10.16 10.87
N VAL A 152 16.22 10.45 10.43
CA VAL A 152 15.21 9.41 10.19
C VAL A 152 15.18 9.10 8.70
N CYS A 153 15.58 7.88 8.33
CA CYS A 153 15.62 7.42 6.94
C CYS A 153 14.46 6.46 6.64
N LYS A 154 13.87 6.59 5.44
CA LYS A 154 12.95 5.60 4.86
C LYS A 154 13.32 5.28 3.42
N GLY A 155 13.11 4.05 3.02
CA GLY A 155 13.43 3.56 1.68
C GLY A 155 13.24 2.06 1.61
N ALA A 156 13.75 1.45 0.54
CA ALA A 156 13.65 0.00 0.39
C ALA A 156 14.46 -0.74 1.47
N LEU A 157 13.90 -1.82 2.03
CA LEU A 157 14.52 -2.59 3.12
C LEU A 157 16.00 -2.90 2.88
N GLN A 158 16.34 -3.45 1.70
CA GLN A 158 17.72 -3.83 1.40
C GLN A 158 18.65 -2.61 1.41
N GLU A 159 18.19 -1.47 0.92
CA GLU A 159 18.98 -0.25 0.82
C GLU A 159 19.26 0.35 2.21
N ILE A 160 18.30 0.22 3.13
CA ILE A 160 18.48 0.61 4.53
C ILE A 160 19.40 -0.38 5.25
N LEU A 161 19.17 -1.69 5.10
CA LEU A 161 20.02 -2.71 5.74
C LEU A 161 21.49 -2.64 5.28
N ASN A 162 21.74 -2.23 4.04
CA ASN A 162 23.10 -2.05 3.51
C ASN A 162 23.88 -0.90 4.17
N VAL A 163 23.20 0.05 4.81
CA VAL A 163 23.83 1.22 5.45
C VAL A 163 23.73 1.20 6.98
N CYS A 164 22.95 0.30 7.57
CA CYS A 164 22.85 0.15 9.02
C CYS A 164 23.92 -0.82 9.55
N THR A 165 24.64 -0.42 10.59
CA THR A 165 25.62 -1.27 11.31
C THR A 165 25.04 -1.88 12.57
N GLN A 166 23.96 -1.31 13.07
CA GLN A 166 23.29 -1.68 14.30
C GLN A 166 21.79 -1.74 14.08
N VAL A 167 21.10 -2.45 14.97
CA VAL A 167 19.66 -2.63 14.92
C VAL A 167 19.09 -2.67 16.32
N ARG A 168 17.87 -2.17 16.49
CA ARG A 168 17.17 -2.25 17.78
C ARG A 168 16.44 -3.57 17.91
N HIS A 169 16.78 -4.35 18.93
CA HIS A 169 16.17 -5.65 19.21
C HIS A 169 15.78 -5.73 20.69
N ASN A 170 14.49 -5.95 20.98
CA ASN A 170 13.95 -6.02 22.35
C ASN A 170 14.28 -4.81 23.26
N GLY A 171 14.49 -3.63 22.67
CA GLY A 171 14.84 -2.40 23.39
C GLY A 171 16.33 -2.07 23.37
N ASP A 172 17.19 -3.05 23.11
CA ASP A 172 18.64 -2.88 23.07
C ASP A 172 19.15 -2.61 21.65
N ILE A 173 20.25 -1.88 21.53
CA ILE A 173 20.95 -1.68 20.26
C ILE A 173 22.01 -2.77 20.13
N VAL A 174 21.83 -3.64 19.15
CA VAL A 174 22.74 -4.77 18.87
C VAL A 174 23.38 -4.63 17.49
N PRO A 175 24.58 -5.19 17.26
CA PRO A 175 25.18 -5.21 15.94
C PRO A 175 24.29 -5.94 14.92
N LEU A 176 24.22 -5.41 13.69
CA LEU A 176 23.54 -6.09 12.59
C LEU A 176 24.47 -7.15 12.00
N ASP A 177 24.55 -8.31 12.65
CA ASP A 177 25.31 -9.46 12.17
C ASP A 177 24.54 -10.25 11.09
N ASP A 178 25.21 -11.22 10.46
CA ASP A 178 24.60 -12.07 9.43
C ASP A 178 23.39 -12.88 9.94
N ASN A 179 23.36 -13.18 11.23
CA ASN A 179 22.24 -13.90 11.84
C ASN A 179 21.00 -13.02 11.92
N MET A 180 21.15 -11.80 12.41
CA MET A 180 20.11 -10.78 12.46
C MET A 180 19.65 -10.40 11.06
N LEU A 181 20.57 -10.25 10.11
CA LEU A 181 20.22 -9.98 8.72
C LEU A 181 19.34 -11.08 8.13
N ARG A 182 19.69 -12.36 8.34
CA ARG A 182 18.86 -13.50 7.91
C ARG A 182 17.49 -13.52 8.59
N ARG A 183 17.44 -13.19 9.87
CA ARG A 183 16.19 -13.14 10.65
C ARG A 183 15.25 -12.05 10.13
N VAL A 184 15.76 -10.84 9.90
CA VAL A 184 15.00 -9.71 9.32
C VAL A 184 14.43 -10.10 7.96
N LYS A 185 15.27 -10.66 7.06
CA LYS A 185 14.83 -11.09 5.73
C LYS A 185 13.69 -12.13 5.81
N ARG A 186 13.79 -13.10 6.71
CA ARG A 186 12.74 -14.12 6.89
C ARG A 186 11.42 -13.54 7.37
N VAL A 187 11.46 -12.63 8.34
CA VAL A 187 10.25 -11.94 8.85
C VAL A 187 9.60 -11.15 7.71
N THR A 188 10.40 -10.36 7.00
CA THR A 188 9.97 -9.62 5.80
C THR A 188 9.31 -10.51 4.76
N ASP A 189 9.93 -11.63 4.40
CA ASP A 189 9.40 -12.53 3.38
C ASP A 189 8.06 -13.15 3.81
N THR A 190 7.91 -13.41 5.10
CA THR A 190 6.65 -13.91 5.67
C THR A 190 5.54 -12.88 5.54
N LEU A 191 5.80 -11.62 5.93
CA LEU A 191 4.85 -10.51 5.81
C LEU A 191 4.48 -10.27 4.34
N ASN A 192 5.46 -10.33 3.44
CA ASN A 192 5.23 -10.13 2.01
C ASN A 192 4.29 -11.20 1.42
N ARG A 193 4.43 -12.46 1.85
CA ARG A 193 3.56 -13.57 1.40
C ARG A 193 2.13 -13.45 1.90
N GLN A 194 1.91 -12.81 3.04
CA GLN A 194 0.57 -12.58 3.61
C GLN A 194 -0.20 -11.47 2.89
N GLY A 195 0.39 -10.82 1.88
CA GLY A 195 -0.25 -9.73 1.16
C GLY A 195 0.01 -8.35 1.75
N TYR A 196 0.73 -8.27 2.88
CA TYR A 196 1.22 -7.02 3.48
C TYR A 196 2.41 -6.41 2.71
N ALA A 197 2.85 -7.05 1.63
CA ALA A 197 3.66 -6.41 0.63
C ALA A 197 2.85 -5.28 -0.02
N CYS A 198 3.09 -4.05 0.42
CA CYS A 198 3.01 -2.91 -0.48
C CYS A 198 3.69 -3.34 -1.79
N ARG A 199 2.90 -3.49 -2.87
CA ARG A 199 3.42 -3.76 -4.22
C ARG A 199 4.11 -2.50 -4.73
N ARG A 200 5.24 -2.16 -4.11
CA ARG A 200 6.39 -1.37 -4.56
C ARG A 200 7.28 -1.17 -3.34
N ARG A 201 8.32 -2.00 -3.27
CA ARG A 201 9.68 -1.78 -2.72
C ARG A 201 9.93 -1.11 -1.36
N ASP A 202 8.98 -0.58 -0.61
CA ASP A 202 9.32 0.29 0.51
C ASP A 202 8.74 -0.25 1.82
N GLN A 203 9.35 -1.32 2.32
CA GLN A 203 9.30 -1.62 3.75
C GLN A 203 10.12 -0.54 4.43
N ILE A 204 9.56 0.18 5.40
CA ILE A 204 10.27 1.25 6.13
C ILE A 204 10.87 0.64 7.40
N PRO A 205 12.10 0.09 7.38
CA PRO A 205 12.88 0.01 8.60
C PRO A 205 13.29 1.44 8.94
N ALA A 206 12.71 2.02 9.98
CA ALA A 206 13.29 3.20 10.59
C ALA A 206 14.55 2.75 11.35
N CYS A 207 15.73 2.93 10.76
CA CYS A 207 16.96 3.03 11.54
C CYS A 207 16.98 4.45 12.13
N ALA A 208 17.08 4.56 13.45
CA ALA A 208 17.47 5.76 14.17
C ALA A 208 18.98 5.72 14.37
#